data_AF-A0A3M1UL28-F1
#
_entry.id   AF-A0A3M1UL28-F1
#
_cell.length_a   1.000
_cell.length_b   1.000
_cell.length_c   1.000
_cell.angle_alpha   90.00
_cell.angle_beta   90.00
_cell.angle_gamma   90.00
#
_symmetry.space_group_name_H-M   'P 1'
#
loop_
_entity.id
_entity.type
_entity.pdbx_description
1 polymer ?
#
loop_
_entity_poly.entity_id
_entity_poly.type
_entity_poly.pdbx_seq_one_letter_code
_entity_poly.pdbx_strand_id
1 'polypeptide(L)'
;MYPNHRIMKPITCLLFAMLLAGMMSCEREDVLYRTADCGDNPVEIQSNCYEDRAMVRTYTNQPGMVIQMEPGRFAIVPEGDSIRLDDCNLPEPLKAEGMRIQFSGEQKEVYPNEKWAAYPFNFTCVSRQ
;
A
#
# COMPACT_ATOMS: atom_id res chain seq x y z
N MET A 1 -8.02 5.45 -36.14
CA MET A 1 -7.50 4.33 -36.97
C MET A 1 -6.82 3.35 -36.04
N TYR A 2 -7.53 2.28 -35.68
CA TYR A 2 -6.99 1.13 -34.96
C TYR A 2 -6.63 0.03 -35.96
N PRO A 3 -5.54 -0.69 -35.72
CA PRO A 3 -5.60 -2.14 -35.76
C PRO A 3 -4.85 -2.72 -34.53
N ASN A 4 -5.02 -3.93 -34.03
CA ASN A 4 -5.57 -5.14 -34.60
C ASN A 4 -5.87 -6.09 -33.41
N HIS A 5 -7.06 -6.68 -33.38
CA HIS A 5 -7.38 -7.81 -32.51
C HIS A 5 -6.49 -9.01 -32.87
N ARG A 6 -5.95 -9.71 -31.87
CA ARG A 6 -5.56 -11.13 -32.02
C ARG A 6 -6.47 -11.99 -31.17
N ILE A 7 -7.25 -12.81 -31.85
CA ILE A 7 -8.16 -13.82 -31.29
C ILE A 7 -7.58 -15.20 -31.62
N MET A 8 -7.58 -16.06 -30.58
CA MET A 8 -7.54 -17.54 -30.56
C MET A 8 -6.32 -18.27 -31.14
N LYS A 9 -5.77 -19.20 -30.35
CA LYS A 9 -6.06 -20.65 -30.51
C LYS A 9 -6.07 -21.38 -29.14
N PRO A 10 -7.02 -22.29 -28.89
CA PRO A 10 -6.97 -23.22 -27.77
C PRO A 10 -5.98 -24.35 -28.08
N ILE A 11 -5.05 -24.62 -27.18
CA ILE A 11 -4.11 -25.74 -27.33
C ILE A 11 -4.81 -27.00 -26.85
N THR A 12 -5.06 -27.87 -27.83
CA THR A 12 -5.56 -29.22 -27.74
C THR A 12 -4.71 -30.04 -26.76
N CYS A 13 -5.21 -30.29 -25.54
CA CYS A 13 -4.68 -31.32 -24.64
C CYS A 13 -5.04 -32.70 -25.21
N LEU A 14 -4.21 -33.19 -26.12
CA LEU A 14 -4.28 -34.54 -26.68
C LEU A 14 -3.52 -35.49 -25.76
N LEU A 15 -4.31 -36.28 -25.02
CA LEU A 15 -4.07 -37.68 -24.62
C LEU A 15 -2.66 -38.24 -24.94
N PHE A 16 -1.82 -38.37 -23.91
CA PHE A 16 -0.83 -39.45 -23.85
C PHE A 16 -0.76 -39.99 -22.42
N ALA A 17 -1.25 -41.21 -22.28
CA ALA A 17 -1.27 -41.96 -21.03
C ALA A 17 0.04 -42.73 -20.85
N MET A 18 0.49 -42.78 -19.59
CA MET A 18 1.39 -43.76 -18.96
C MET A 18 2.87 -43.77 -19.39
N LEU A 19 3.76 -43.34 -18.49
CA LEU A 19 4.66 -44.25 -17.76
C LEU A 19 5.49 -43.48 -16.70
N LEU A 20 5.39 -43.94 -15.45
CA LEU A 20 6.40 -44.07 -14.38
C LEU A 20 7.44 -42.96 -14.07
N ALA A 21 7.63 -42.82 -12.74
CA ALA A 21 8.66 -42.08 -12.00
C ALA A 21 8.35 -40.60 -11.77
N GLY A 22 8.02 -40.32 -10.51
CA GLY A 22 7.55 -39.02 -10.08
C GLY A 22 8.62 -37.96 -10.14
N MET A 23 8.18 -36.75 -10.42
CA MET A 23 8.75 -35.52 -9.89
C MET A 23 7.61 -34.52 -9.79
N MET A 24 7.46 -33.98 -8.58
CA MET A 24 6.99 -32.62 -8.33
C MET A 24 5.66 -32.27 -9.01
N SER A 25 4.57 -32.49 -8.26
CA SER A 25 3.42 -31.60 -8.35
C SER A 25 3.95 -30.17 -8.20
N CYS A 26 4.12 -29.49 -9.33
CA CYS A 26 4.21 -28.04 -9.36
C CYS A 26 2.77 -27.55 -9.16
N GLU A 27 2.28 -27.66 -7.92
CA GLU A 27 1.25 -26.75 -7.45
C GLU A 27 1.95 -25.40 -7.40
N ARG A 28 1.90 -24.69 -8.53
CA ARG A 28 2.19 -23.27 -8.55
C ARG A 28 1.14 -22.66 -7.64
N GLU A 29 1.52 -22.41 -6.40
CA GLU A 29 0.86 -21.50 -5.50
C GLU A 29 0.84 -20.15 -6.24
N ASP A 30 -0.25 -19.89 -6.95
CA ASP A 30 -0.64 -18.52 -7.24
C ASP A 30 -0.98 -17.92 -5.88
N VAL A 31 0.07 -17.48 -5.18
CA VAL A 31 0.00 -16.68 -3.97
C VAL A 31 -0.71 -15.40 -4.38
N LEU A 32 -2.03 -15.43 -4.22
CA LEU A 32 -2.93 -14.30 -4.32
C LEU A 32 -2.61 -13.37 -3.14
N TYR A 33 -1.48 -12.65 -3.24
CA TYR A 33 -1.30 -11.42 -2.49
C TYR A 33 -2.45 -10.51 -2.93
N ARG A 34 -3.50 -10.46 -2.09
CA ARG A 34 -4.55 -9.46 -2.17
C ARG A 34 -3.88 -8.10 -2.29
N THR A 35 -4.02 -7.45 -3.43
CA THR A 35 -3.51 -6.12 -3.71
C THR A 35 -4.20 -5.12 -2.77
N ALA A 36 -3.46 -4.61 -1.79
CA ALA A 36 -3.75 -3.34 -1.13
C ALA A 36 -3.19 -2.23 -2.04
N ASP A 37 -4.01 -1.72 -2.96
CA ASP A 37 -3.48 -1.24 -4.25
C ASP A 37 -3.05 0.25 -4.29
N CYS A 38 -1.83 0.60 -3.84
CA CYS A 38 -1.32 1.99 -3.91
C CYS A 38 -0.69 2.38 -5.26
N GLY A 39 -1.36 2.06 -6.36
CA GLY A 39 -1.09 2.61 -7.68
C GLY A 39 0.21 2.15 -8.36
N ASP A 40 0.53 2.78 -9.50
CA ASP A 40 1.68 2.48 -10.32
C ASP A 40 2.96 2.97 -9.61
N ASN A 41 3.76 2.03 -9.07
CA ASN A 41 5.03 2.24 -8.35
C ASN A 41 4.88 2.58 -6.86
N PRO A 42 4.49 1.61 -6.01
CA PRO A 42 4.56 1.78 -4.56
C PRO A 42 6.01 1.98 -4.12
N VAL A 43 6.23 2.91 -3.18
CA VAL A 43 7.52 3.10 -2.52
C VAL A 43 7.64 2.11 -1.38
N GLU A 44 8.81 1.47 -1.25
CA GLU A 44 9.09 0.52 -0.19
C GLU A 44 9.07 1.20 1.19
N ILE A 45 8.30 0.63 2.11
CA ILE A 45 8.19 1.07 3.51
C ILE A 45 9.10 0.18 4.35
N GLN A 46 10.12 0.77 4.99
CA GLN A 46 11.17 -0.01 5.66
C GLN A 46 10.94 -0.25 7.16
N SER A 47 9.96 0.41 7.79
CA SER A 47 9.76 0.29 9.24
C SER A 47 8.30 0.43 9.63
N ASN A 48 7.90 -0.33 10.66
CA ASN A 48 6.64 -0.14 11.35
C ASN A 48 6.84 0.83 12.50
N CYS A 49 5.97 1.82 12.58
CA CYS A 49 5.87 2.68 13.73
C CYS A 49 4.75 2.22 14.65
N TYR A 50 4.89 2.50 15.95
CA TYR A 50 3.79 2.35 16.92
C TYR A 50 3.30 0.90 17.08
N GLU A 51 4.20 -0.09 17.08
CA GLU A 51 3.86 -1.52 17.19
C GLU A 51 3.17 -1.88 18.52
N ASP A 52 3.39 -1.08 19.56
CA ASP A 52 2.81 -1.22 20.89
C ASP A 52 1.37 -0.67 20.99
N ARG A 53 0.86 -0.03 19.93
CA ARG A 53 -0.46 0.62 19.93
C ARG A 53 -1.49 -0.16 19.14
N ALA A 54 -2.72 -0.19 19.65
CA ALA A 54 -3.86 -0.77 18.96
C ALA A 54 -4.21 0.02 17.69
N MET A 55 -4.68 -0.67 16.66
CA MET A 55 -5.24 -0.05 15.46
C MET A 55 -6.68 0.41 15.72
N VAL A 56 -6.99 1.64 15.32
CA VAL A 56 -8.33 2.23 15.47
C VAL A 56 -9.02 2.41 14.12
N ARG A 57 -8.26 2.69 13.06
CA ARG A 57 -8.81 2.90 11.70
C ARG A 57 -7.83 2.45 10.64
N THR A 58 -8.36 1.89 9.55
CA THR A 58 -7.60 1.51 8.36
C THR A 58 -7.93 2.44 7.20
N TYR A 59 -6.91 2.82 6.45
CA TYR A 59 -7.02 3.61 5.22
C TYR A 59 -6.56 2.75 4.05
N THR A 60 -7.37 2.72 2.99
CA THR A 60 -7.09 1.95 1.78
C THR A 60 -7.16 2.86 0.58
N ASN A 61 -6.04 3.02 -0.12
CA ASN A 61 -5.89 3.78 -1.36
C ASN A 61 -6.41 5.22 -1.27
N GLN A 62 -6.21 5.81 -0.10
CA GLN A 62 -6.70 7.13 0.25
C GLN A 62 -5.80 8.20 -0.40
N PRO A 63 -6.36 9.15 -1.18
CA PRO A 63 -5.63 10.34 -1.58
C PRO A 63 -5.44 11.27 -0.37
N GLY A 64 -4.29 11.94 -0.34
CA GLY A 64 -3.98 12.93 0.69
C GLY A 64 -2.87 13.88 0.28
N MET A 65 -2.62 14.86 1.16
CA MET A 65 -1.60 15.88 0.96
C MET A 65 -0.67 15.92 2.16
N VAL A 66 0.63 15.99 1.88
CA VAL A 66 1.67 16.20 2.88
C VAL A 66 1.72 17.68 3.21
N ILE A 67 1.65 17.99 4.51
CA ILE A 67 1.75 19.34 5.05
C ILE A 67 2.96 19.43 5.97
N GLN A 68 3.62 20.59 6.03
CA GLN A 68 4.65 20.86 7.02
C GLN A 68 3.99 21.39 8.30
N MET A 69 4.24 20.73 9.44
CA MET A 69 3.75 21.21 10.74
C MET A 69 4.75 22.16 11.40
N GLU A 70 6.03 21.78 11.35
CA GLU A 70 7.19 22.49 11.90
C GLU A 70 8.37 22.27 10.95
N PRO A 71 9.44 23.10 10.99
CA PRO A 71 10.64 22.84 10.21
C PRO A 71 11.17 21.42 10.45
N GLY A 72 11.13 20.58 9.41
CA GLY A 72 11.55 19.17 9.48
C GLY A 72 10.51 18.17 10.01
N ARG A 73 9.26 18.58 10.28
CA ARG A 73 8.17 17.67 10.66
C ARG A 73 6.97 17.80 9.73
N PHE A 74 6.52 16.66 9.21
CA PHE A 74 5.41 16.61 8.26
C PHE A 74 4.23 15.84 8.84
N ALA A 75 3.08 16.03 8.23
CA ALA A 75 1.88 15.23 8.48
C ALA A 75 1.12 15.05 7.17
N ILE A 76 0.21 14.09 7.15
CA ILE A 76 -0.63 13.77 6.00
C ILE A 76 -2.06 14.13 6.35
N VAL A 77 -2.71 14.91 5.49
CA VAL A 77 -4.14 15.21 5.59
C VAL A 77 -4.86 14.37 4.52
N PRO A 78 -5.68 13.39 4.91
CA PRO A 78 -6.50 12.65 3.97
C PRO A 78 -7.49 13.58 3.26
N GLU A 79 -7.71 13.39 1.96
CA GLU A 79 -8.73 14.15 1.23
C GLU A 79 -10.13 13.84 1.78
N GLY A 80 -10.90 14.89 2.09
CA GLY A 80 -12.23 14.77 2.69
C GLY A 80 -12.23 14.58 4.22
N ASP A 81 -11.06 14.52 4.86
CA ASP A 81 -10.91 14.51 6.32
C ASP A 81 -10.16 15.77 6.80
N SER A 82 -10.32 16.12 8.07
CA SER A 82 -9.65 17.27 8.70
C SER A 82 -8.59 16.84 9.72
N ILE A 83 -8.45 15.54 9.95
CA ILE A 83 -7.40 15.00 10.81
C ILE A 83 -6.03 15.11 10.16
N ARG A 84 -5.00 15.08 11.01
CA ARG A 84 -3.60 14.97 10.60
C ARG A 84 -3.10 13.59 11.00
N LEU A 85 -2.43 12.91 10.08
CA LEU A 85 -1.75 11.64 10.30
C LEU A 85 -0.24 11.89 10.35
N ASP A 86 0.46 11.26 11.29
CA ASP A 86 1.89 11.43 11.47
C ASP A 86 2.70 10.81 10.31
N ASP A 87 3.91 11.33 10.03
CA ASP A 87 4.73 10.94 8.87
C ASP A 87 5.78 9.84 9.17
N CYS A 88 5.60 9.10 10.27
CA CYS A 88 6.65 8.31 10.91
C CYS A 88 7.49 7.41 9.98
N ASN A 89 6.85 6.66 9.09
CA ASN A 89 7.53 5.81 8.11
C ASN A 89 7.29 6.25 6.65
N LEU A 90 6.94 7.52 6.44
CA LEU A 90 6.85 8.09 5.11
C LEU A 90 8.27 8.21 4.49
N PRO A 91 8.50 7.76 3.25
CA PRO A 91 9.80 7.89 2.60
C PRO A 91 10.20 9.36 2.38
N GLU A 92 11.47 9.70 2.60
CA GLU A 92 12.02 11.06 2.44
C GLU A 92 11.68 11.73 1.09
N PRO A 93 11.69 11.04 -0.08
CA PRO A 93 11.31 11.66 -1.35
C PRO A 93 9.87 12.21 -1.40
N LEU A 94 9.00 11.76 -0.49
CA LEU A 94 7.61 12.19 -0.38
C LEU A 94 7.38 13.21 0.75
N LYS A 95 8.38 13.48 1.58
CA LYS A 95 8.31 14.48 2.67
C LYS A 95 8.56 15.90 2.16
N ALA A 96 7.62 16.39 1.35
CA ALA A 96 7.63 17.75 0.85
C ALA A 96 6.26 18.40 1.07
N GLU A 97 6.25 19.66 1.50
CA GLU A 97 5.02 20.42 1.66
C GLU A 97 4.26 20.51 0.33
N GLY A 98 2.96 20.22 0.37
CA GLY A 98 2.09 20.21 -0.80
C GLY A 98 2.20 18.95 -1.67
N MET A 99 3.03 17.96 -1.29
CA MET A 99 3.12 16.69 -2.01
C MET A 99 1.77 15.96 -1.96
N ARG A 100 1.24 15.60 -3.13
CA ARG A 100 0.06 14.75 -3.25
C ARG A 100 0.48 13.30 -3.33
N ILE A 101 -0.15 12.48 -2.50
CA ILE A 101 0.15 11.06 -2.39
C ILE A 101 -1.14 10.26 -2.39
N GLN A 102 -1.04 9.01 -2.82
CA GLN A 102 -2.02 7.98 -2.56
C GLN A 102 -1.43 7.00 -1.57
N PHE A 103 -2.15 6.70 -0.49
CA PHE A 103 -1.61 5.91 0.60
C PHE A 103 -2.60 4.90 1.18
N SER A 104 -2.05 3.84 1.75
CA SER A 104 -2.74 2.89 2.61
C SER A 104 -1.97 2.76 3.93
N GLY A 105 -2.69 2.46 5.00
CA GLY A 105 -2.06 2.30 6.31
C GLY A 105 -3.04 2.23 7.47
N GLU A 106 -2.47 2.26 8.66
CA GLU A 106 -3.18 2.03 9.91
C GLU A 106 -3.01 3.24 10.84
N GLN A 107 -4.13 3.85 11.23
CA GLN A 107 -4.16 4.81 12.32
C GLN A 107 -4.19 4.04 13.64
N LYS A 108 -3.26 4.40 14.53
CA LYS A 108 -3.12 3.80 15.84
C LYS A 108 -3.79 4.66 16.91
N GLU A 109 -4.02 4.03 18.06
CA GLU A 109 -4.68 4.64 19.21
C GLU A 109 -3.87 5.80 19.79
N VAL A 110 -4.58 6.83 20.21
CA VAL A 110 -4.08 7.90 21.08
C VAL A 110 -4.75 7.72 22.43
N TYR A 111 -3.96 7.56 23.48
CA TYR A 111 -4.52 7.37 24.82
C TYR A 111 -5.12 8.68 25.36
N PRO A 112 -6.14 8.62 26.25
CA PRO A 112 -6.90 9.82 26.68
C PRO A 112 -6.07 10.96 27.27
N ASN A 113 -4.88 10.69 27.81
CA ASN A 113 -4.02 11.69 28.44
C ASN A 113 -2.89 12.19 27.54
N GLU A 114 -2.84 11.75 26.28
CA GLU A 114 -1.82 12.16 25.33
C GLU A 114 -2.28 13.35 24.48
N LYS A 115 -1.34 14.23 24.15
CA LYS A 115 -1.59 15.37 23.25
C LYS A 115 -0.67 15.25 22.05
N TRP A 116 -1.24 14.87 20.92
CA TRP A 116 -0.52 14.72 19.66
C TRP A 116 -0.93 15.80 18.66
N ALA A 117 0.05 16.30 17.90
CA ALA A 117 -0.20 17.24 16.81
C ALA A 117 -0.80 16.54 15.56
N ALA A 118 -0.53 15.24 15.42
CA ALA A 118 -1.04 14.35 14.39
C ALA A 118 -1.26 12.95 14.98
N TYR A 119 -2.29 12.24 14.50
CA TYR A 119 -2.57 10.88 14.94
C TYR A 119 -1.46 9.92 14.51
N PRO A 120 -1.00 9.03 15.40
CA PRO A 120 0.01 8.05 15.05
C PRO A 120 -0.49 7.18 13.89
N PHE A 121 0.31 7.08 12.84
CA PHE A 121 -0.07 6.40 11.61
C PHE A 121 1.10 5.57 11.09
N ASN A 122 0.80 4.37 10.61
CA ASN A 122 1.77 3.48 10.00
C ASN A 122 1.39 3.26 8.53
N PHE A 123 2.19 3.80 7.61
CA PHE A 123 2.02 3.53 6.19
C PHE A 123 2.29 2.06 5.93
N THR A 124 1.39 1.40 5.19
CA THR A 124 1.66 0.06 4.65
C THR A 124 2.09 0.12 3.20
N CYS A 125 1.72 1.21 2.52
CA CYS A 125 1.95 1.37 1.09
C CYS A 125 1.66 2.83 0.69
N VAL A 126 2.49 3.43 -0.17
CA VAL A 126 2.40 4.83 -0.58
C VAL A 126 2.95 5.04 -1.98
N SER A 127 2.33 5.91 -2.77
CA SER A 127 2.81 6.35 -4.07
C SER A 127 2.54 7.84 -4.29
N ARG A 128 3.28 8.41 -5.23
CA ARG A 128 3.08 9.79 -5.68
C ARG A 128 1.88 9.85 -6.62
N GLN A 129 1.02 10.85 -6.43
CA GLN A 129 -0.09 11.15 -7.33
C GLN A 129 0.30 12.17 -8.41
#